data_AF-A0A0L0H656-F1
#
_entry.id   AF-A0A0L0H656-F1
#
_cell.length_a   1.000
_cell.length_b   1.000
_cell.length_c   1.000
_cell.angle_alpha   90.00
_cell.angle_beta   90.00
_cell.angle_gamma   90.00
#
_symmetry.space_group_name_H-M   'P 1'
#
loop_
_entity.id
_entity.type
_entity.pdbx_description
1 polymer ?
#
loop_
_entity_poly.entity_id
_entity_poly.type
_entity_poly.pdbx_seq_one_letter_code
_entity_poly.pdbx_strand_id
1 'polypeptide(L)'
;MGNISQVSPRVFSLLTRRFTTALTVLAVKPSREADWYLPAGFRQEGELAANYELAAGNERYEYLKRLLREEPWEDMRPLVMIRRGTPKDPIIIQGIDPERYIGCTGMVSSYFFD
;
A
#
# COMPACT_ATOMS: atom_id res chain seq x y z
N MET A 1 64.79 18.43 -38.70
CA MET A 1 64.23 18.30 -37.34
C MET A 1 62.99 19.20 -37.29
N GLY A 2 61.81 18.60 -37.27
CA GLY A 2 60.53 19.30 -37.44
C GLY A 2 60.02 19.94 -36.14
N ASN A 3 59.45 21.13 -36.26
CA ASN A 3 58.84 21.89 -35.18
C ASN A 3 57.52 21.26 -34.74
N ILE A 4 57.38 20.95 -33.46
CA ILE A 4 56.16 20.44 -32.85
C ILE A 4 55.25 21.65 -32.55
N SER A 5 54.09 21.70 -33.21
CA SER A 5 53.05 22.69 -32.99
C SER A 5 52.40 22.48 -31.61
N GLN A 6 52.37 23.54 -30.80
CA GLN A 6 51.62 23.54 -29.54
C GLN A 6 50.12 23.59 -29.82
N VAL A 7 49.39 22.56 -29.41
CA VAL A 7 47.92 22.52 -29.45
C VAL A 7 47.40 23.06 -28.11
N SER A 8 46.75 24.21 -28.17
CA SER A 8 46.03 24.83 -27.05
C SER A 8 44.81 23.97 -26.65
N PRO A 9 44.66 23.59 -25.37
CA PRO A 9 43.45 22.93 -24.92
C PRO A 9 42.33 23.97 -24.81
N ARG A 10 41.30 23.85 -25.65
CA ARG A 10 40.06 24.60 -25.48
C ARG A 10 39.43 24.20 -24.15
N VAL A 11 39.37 25.15 -23.22
CA VAL A 11 38.66 25.04 -21.95
C VAL A 11 37.18 24.84 -22.27
N PHE A 12 36.69 23.60 -22.18
CA PHE A 12 35.27 23.33 -22.14
C PHE A 12 34.74 23.82 -20.78
N SER A 13 34.03 24.94 -20.77
CA SER A 13 33.38 25.42 -19.55
C SER A 13 32.30 24.41 -19.16
N LEU A 14 32.50 23.74 -18.02
CA LEU A 14 31.49 22.94 -17.35
C LEU A 14 30.44 23.89 -16.76
N LEU A 15 29.56 24.42 -17.62
CA LEU A 15 28.32 25.03 -17.15
C LEU A 15 27.49 23.88 -16.58
N THR A 16 27.54 23.74 -15.25
CA THR A 16 26.68 22.84 -14.48
C THR A 16 25.23 23.20 -14.77
N ARG A 17 24.58 22.44 -15.67
CA ARG A 17 23.12 22.46 -15.81
C ARG A 17 22.54 21.98 -14.49
N ARG A 18 22.17 22.92 -13.62
CA ARG A 18 21.32 22.64 -12.47
C ARG A 18 19.96 22.24 -13.01
N PHE A 19 19.71 20.94 -13.08
CA PHE A 19 18.36 20.42 -13.28
C PHE A 19 17.56 20.72 -12.01
N THR A 20 16.89 21.87 -11.98
CA THR A 20 15.83 22.15 -11.02
C THR A 20 14.58 21.42 -11.46
N THR A 21 14.50 20.12 -11.16
CA THR A 21 13.22 19.42 -11.15
C THR A 21 12.47 19.89 -9.91
N ALA A 22 11.64 20.92 -10.06
CA ALA A 22 10.63 21.24 -9.06
C ALA A 22 9.64 20.07 -9.05
N LEU A 23 9.81 19.14 -8.10
CA LEU A 23 8.85 18.09 -7.84
C LEU A 23 7.62 18.77 -7.23
N THR A 24 6.65 19.16 -8.08
CA THR A 24 5.32 19.54 -7.59
C THR A 24 4.64 18.29 -7.07
N VAL A 25 4.92 17.97 -5.80
CA VAL A 25 4.14 17.01 -5.03
C VAL A 25 2.75 17.61 -4.94
N LEU A 26 1.81 17.06 -5.71
CA LEU A 26 0.39 17.36 -5.54
C LEU A 26 0.03 16.98 -4.09
N ALA A 27 -0.07 18.00 -3.24
CA ALA A 27 -0.56 17.84 -1.88
C ALA A 27 -2.04 17.51 -1.95
N VAL A 28 -2.34 16.24 -2.19
CA VAL A 28 -3.66 15.67 -1.94
C VAL A 28 -3.92 15.87 -0.46
N LYS A 29 -4.91 16.70 -0.12
CA LYS A 29 -5.35 16.84 1.27
C LYS A 29 -5.84 15.46 1.72
N PRO A 30 -5.19 14.81 2.71
CA PRO A 30 -5.73 13.58 3.25
C PRO A 30 -7.15 13.86 3.77
N SER A 31 -8.09 12.96 3.49
CA SER A 31 -9.35 12.94 4.22
C SER A 31 -9.02 12.74 5.71
N ARG A 32 -9.85 13.25 6.63
CA ARG A 32 -9.63 13.10 8.08
C ARG A 32 -9.33 11.65 8.53
N GLU A 33 -9.80 10.66 7.76
CA GLU A 33 -9.57 9.23 7.98
C GLU A 33 -8.13 8.79 7.64
N ALA A 34 -7.51 9.41 6.63
CA ALA A 34 -6.19 9.02 6.13
C ALA A 34 -5.05 9.44 7.07
N ASP A 35 -5.30 10.38 8.00
CA ASP A 35 -4.30 10.82 8.98
C ASP A 35 -3.92 9.71 9.97
N TRP A 36 -4.83 8.76 10.27
CA TRP A 36 -4.56 7.66 11.21
C TRP A 36 -3.56 6.62 10.66
N TYR A 37 -3.49 6.50 9.32
CA TYR A 37 -2.61 5.55 8.64
C TYR A 37 -1.25 6.13 8.25
N LEU A 38 -0.95 7.35 8.72
CA LEU A 38 0.38 7.92 8.64
C LEU A 38 1.28 7.36 9.76
N PRO A 39 2.59 7.23 9.51
CA PRO A 39 3.53 6.78 10.54
C PRO A 39 3.52 7.70 11.76
N ALA A 40 3.71 7.12 12.94
CA ALA A 40 3.69 7.86 14.21
C ALA A 40 4.90 8.80 14.38
N GLY A 41 5.97 8.58 13.61
CA GLY A 41 7.16 9.41 13.58
C GLY A 41 8.45 8.63 13.32
N PHE A 42 9.58 9.34 13.29
CA PHE A 42 10.90 8.73 13.16
C PHE A 42 11.63 8.71 14.50
N ARG A 43 12.30 7.58 14.80
CA ARG A 43 13.14 7.40 15.99
C ARG A 43 14.51 8.08 15.79
N GLN A 44 15.27 8.22 16.88
CA GLN A 44 16.61 8.80 16.86
C GLN A 44 17.58 7.98 15.99
N GLU A 45 18.57 8.66 15.41
CA GLU A 45 19.60 8.04 14.58
C GLU A 45 20.42 7.02 15.38
N GLY A 46 20.58 5.80 14.84
CA GLY A 46 21.36 4.73 15.47
C GLY A 46 20.52 3.70 16.25
N GLU A 47 19.24 3.95 16.48
CA GLU A 47 18.31 2.96 17.06
C GLU A 47 17.54 2.20 16.00
N LEU A 48 17.27 0.91 16.24
CA LEU A 48 16.42 0.12 15.36
C LEU A 48 14.95 0.54 15.58
N ALA A 49 14.27 0.98 14.53
CA ALA A 49 12.88 1.41 14.62
C ALA A 49 11.92 0.22 14.77
N ALA A 50 10.86 0.40 15.55
CA ALA A 50 9.80 -0.58 15.67
C ALA A 50 8.83 -0.45 14.49
N ASN A 51 8.15 -1.54 14.13
CA ASN A 51 7.21 -1.53 13.01
C ASN A 51 6.11 -0.47 13.20
N TYR A 52 5.58 -0.30 14.41
CA TYR A 52 4.58 0.73 14.74
C TYR A 52 5.00 2.17 14.37
N GLU A 53 6.29 2.48 14.35
CA GLU A 53 6.80 3.84 14.12
C GLU A 53 6.88 4.15 12.62
N LEU A 54 7.38 3.18 11.83
CA LEU A 54 7.61 3.33 10.39
C LEU A 54 6.43 2.85 9.54
N ALA A 55 5.54 2.04 10.11
CA ALA A 55 4.38 1.50 9.43
C ALA A 55 3.54 2.61 8.79
N ALA A 56 3.20 2.46 7.52
CA ALA A 56 2.43 3.45 6.77
C ALA A 56 1.43 2.80 5.79
N GLY A 57 0.32 3.48 5.53
CA GLY A 57 -0.68 3.04 4.56
C GLY A 57 -1.36 1.72 4.97
N ASN A 58 -1.47 0.78 4.02
CA ASN A 58 -2.15 -0.49 4.24
C ASN A 58 -1.45 -1.38 5.27
N GLU A 59 -0.12 -1.30 5.35
CA GLU A 59 0.64 -2.07 6.33
C GLU A 59 0.35 -1.56 7.75
N ARG A 60 0.24 -0.23 7.95
CA ARG A 60 -0.21 0.34 9.23
C ARG A 60 -1.65 -0.03 9.56
N TYR A 61 -2.55 0.02 8.57
CA TYR A 61 -3.94 -0.39 8.73
C TYR A 61 -4.03 -1.84 9.24
N GLU A 62 -3.36 -2.77 8.56
CA GLU A 62 -3.29 -4.19 8.95
C GLU A 62 -2.69 -4.35 10.35
N TYR A 63 -1.56 -3.69 10.62
CA TYR A 63 -0.85 -3.77 11.89
C TYR A 63 -1.73 -3.31 13.07
N LEU A 64 -2.41 -2.17 12.93
CA LEU A 64 -3.29 -1.63 13.97
C LEU A 64 -4.52 -2.50 14.20
N LYS A 65 -5.15 -3.03 13.14
CA LYS A 65 -6.29 -3.95 13.26
C LYS A 65 -5.90 -5.24 13.96
N ARG A 66 -4.75 -5.82 13.61
CA ARG A 66 -4.21 -7.01 14.29
C ARG A 66 -3.91 -6.77 15.76
N LEU A 67 -3.37 -5.60 16.12
CA LEU A 67 -3.17 -5.23 17.53
C LEU A 67 -4.50 -5.18 18.31
N LEU A 68 -5.58 -4.73 17.67
CA LEU A 68 -6.94 -4.72 18.22
C LEU A 68 -7.64 -6.08 18.17
N ARG A 69 -6.98 -7.12 17.64
CA ARG A 69 -7.56 -8.45 17.40
C ARG A 69 -8.77 -8.42 16.47
N GLU A 70 -8.79 -7.44 15.56
CA GLU A 70 -9.77 -7.32 14.48
C GLU A 70 -9.16 -7.83 13.18
N GLU A 71 -9.99 -8.42 12.31
CA GLU A 71 -9.56 -8.80 10.98
C GLU A 71 -9.57 -7.56 10.07
N PRO A 72 -8.43 -7.15 9.47
CA PRO A 72 -8.37 -5.94 8.66
C PRO A 72 -9.17 -6.05 7.36
N TRP A 73 -9.33 -7.25 6.82
CA TRP A 73 -10.01 -7.48 5.55
C TRP A 73 -11.10 -8.54 5.68
N GLU A 74 -12.35 -8.12 5.52
CA GLU A 74 -13.51 -9.01 5.62
C GLU A 74 -13.49 -10.14 4.57
N ASP A 75 -12.80 -9.92 3.44
CA ASP A 75 -12.75 -10.83 2.29
C ASP A 75 -11.70 -11.94 2.38
N MET A 76 -10.81 -11.90 3.38
CA MET A 76 -9.80 -12.94 3.56
C MET A 76 -10.39 -14.25 4.08
N ARG A 77 -11.65 -14.23 4.52
CA ARG A 77 -12.36 -15.41 5.00
C ARG A 77 -13.25 -15.98 3.90
N PRO A 78 -13.30 -17.32 3.76
CA PRO A 78 -14.21 -17.93 2.81
C PRO A 78 -15.66 -17.64 3.19
N LEU A 79 -16.53 -17.56 2.19
CA LEU A 79 -17.97 -17.45 2.41
C LEU A 79 -18.48 -18.73 3.08
N VAL A 80 -18.86 -18.65 4.35
CA VAL A 80 -19.39 -19.80 5.09
C VAL A 80 -20.87 -19.98 4.76
N MET A 81 -21.19 -21.02 4.00
CA MET A 81 -22.58 -21.37 3.68
C MET A 81 -23.16 -22.31 4.74
N ILE A 82 -24.04 -21.77 5.59
CA ILE A 82 -24.78 -22.54 6.62
C ILE A 82 -26.11 -23.07 6.05
N ARG A 83 -26.68 -22.37 5.07
CA ARG A 83 -27.98 -22.67 4.44
C ARG A 83 -27.91 -22.52 2.93
N ARG A 84 -28.91 -23.05 2.21
CA ARG A 84 -28.92 -23.11 0.73
C ARG A 84 -29.08 -21.73 0.07
N GLY A 85 -29.81 -20.81 0.71
CA GLY A 85 -30.35 -19.64 0.04
C GLY A 85 -31.49 -20.03 -0.91
N THR A 86 -32.66 -19.42 -0.74
CA THR A 86 -33.79 -19.54 -1.67
C THR A 86 -34.18 -18.15 -2.19
N PRO A 87 -34.95 -18.03 -3.28
CA PRO A 87 -35.43 -16.72 -3.72
C PRO A 87 -36.23 -15.96 -2.64
N LYS A 88 -36.88 -16.69 -1.71
CA LYS A 88 -37.62 -16.11 -0.58
C LYS A 88 -36.72 -15.78 0.62
N ASP A 89 -35.59 -16.47 0.75
CA ASP A 89 -34.62 -16.31 1.84
C ASP A 89 -33.19 -16.43 1.29
N PRO A 90 -32.65 -15.36 0.68
CA PRO A 90 -31.34 -15.39 0.04
C PRO A 90 -30.18 -15.36 1.07
N ILE A 91 -28.99 -15.71 0.60
CA ILE A 91 -27.74 -15.47 1.35
C ILE A 91 -27.32 -14.03 1.03
N ILE A 92 -27.24 -13.20 2.06
CA ILE A 92 -26.83 -11.80 1.92
C ILE A 92 -25.31 -11.74 1.98
N ILE A 93 -24.70 -11.13 0.98
CA ILE A 93 -23.25 -11.01 0.84
C ILE A 93 -22.93 -9.53 0.77
N GLN A 94 -21.99 -9.11 1.62
CA GLN A 94 -21.56 -7.71 1.66
C GLN A 94 -20.56 -7.46 0.54
N GLY A 95 -20.58 -6.27 -0.04
CA GLY A 95 -19.68 -5.85 -1.09
C GLY A 95 -19.53 -4.34 -1.09
N ILE A 96 -18.36 -3.85 -1.47
CA ILE A 96 -18.09 -2.42 -1.63
C ILE A 96 -18.61 -1.95 -3.00
N ASP A 97 -18.44 -2.79 -4.02
CA ASP A 97 -18.89 -2.55 -5.38
C ASP A 97 -20.33 -3.05 -5.61
N PRO A 98 -21.03 -2.54 -6.63
CA PRO A 98 -22.39 -2.98 -6.97
C PRO A 98 -22.48 -4.46 -7.37
N GLU A 99 -21.36 -5.07 -7.76
CA GLU A 99 -21.28 -6.46 -8.20
C GLU A 99 -20.11 -7.17 -7.48
N ARG A 100 -20.33 -8.45 -7.11
CA ARG A 100 -19.31 -9.28 -6.46
C ARG A 100 -19.34 -10.70 -7.01
N TYR A 101 -18.19 -11.19 -7.45
CA TYR A 101 -18.05 -12.57 -7.94
C TYR A 101 -17.99 -13.55 -6.77
N ILE A 102 -18.78 -14.62 -6.86
CA ILE A 102 -18.90 -15.64 -5.81
C ILE A 102 -18.72 -17.02 -6.44
N GLY A 103 -17.79 -17.81 -5.89
CA GLY A 103 -17.60 -19.20 -6.26
C GLY A 103 -18.57 -20.11 -5.51
N CYS A 104 -19.50 -20.75 -6.21
CA CYS A 104 -20.38 -21.76 -5.60
C CYS A 104 -19.68 -23.12 -5.55
N THR A 105 -19.40 -23.62 -4.33
CA THR A 105 -18.81 -24.95 -4.09
C THR A 105 -19.83 -25.98 -3.58
N GLY A 106 -21.09 -25.56 -3.38
CA GLY A 106 -22.14 -26.39 -2.78
C GLY A 106 -22.19 -26.33 -1.24
N MET A 107 -23.28 -26.83 -0.67
CA MET A 107 -23.63 -26.66 0.76
C MET A 107 -22.66 -27.36 1.74
N VAL A 108 -21.91 -28.36 1.29
CA VAL A 108 -21.04 -29.19 2.16
C VAL A 108 -19.66 -28.57 2.44
N SER A 109 -19.36 -27.41 1.85
CA SER A 109 -18.03 -26.79 1.96
C SER A 109 -17.71 -26.22 3.34
N SER A 110 -18.70 -25.97 4.20
CA SER A 110 -18.52 -25.30 5.50
C SER A 110 -18.21 -26.27 6.65
N TYR A 111 -18.41 -27.59 6.47
CA TYR A 111 -18.21 -28.61 7.52
C TYR A 111 -16.93 -29.44 7.34
N PHE A 112 -16.08 -29.11 6.36
CA PHE A 112 -14.89 -29.91 6.05
C PHE A 112 -13.59 -29.41 6.71
N PHE A 113 -13.63 -28.24 7.36
CA PHE A 113 -12.43 -27.61 7.94
C PHE A 113 -12.47 -27.46 9.47
N ASP A 114 -13.47 -28.04 10.15
CA ASP A 114 -13.47 -28.21 11.61
C ASP A 114 -12.95 -29.60 12.00
#